data_AF-A0A933PN64-F1
#
_entry.id   AF-A0A933PN64-F1
#
_cell.length_a   1.000
_cell.length_b   1.000
_cell.length_c   1.000
_cell.angle_alpha   90.00
_cell.angle_beta   90.00
_cell.angle_gamma   90.00
#
_symmetry.space_group_name_H-M   'P 1'
#
loop_
_entity.id
_entity.type
_entity.pdbx_description
1 polymer ?
#
loop_
_entity_poly.entity_id
_entity_poly.type
_entity_poly.pdbx_seq_one_letter_code
_entity_poly.pdbx_strand_id
1 'polypeptide(L)'
;MSGFLSPKLYEKLKADVLRLTNATQRTERGKPHRGHTDLEIAKRFGISEKQAADIRTIAELEAIDTSRFLEADDWKQERLERKKVGGPGGAAKKTAKRPGKG
;
A
#
# COMPACT_ATOMS: atom_id res chain seq x y z
N MET A 1 31.46 -1.57 -1.58
CA MET A 1 30.80 -2.73 -2.22
C MET A 1 29.95 -2.22 -3.37
N SER A 2 29.98 -2.86 -4.54
CA SER A 2 29.32 -2.33 -5.73
C SER A 2 27.80 -2.20 -5.51
N GLY A 3 27.27 -0.99 -5.71
CA GLY A 3 25.83 -0.71 -5.61
C GLY A 3 25.00 -1.24 -6.78
N PHE A 4 25.53 -2.25 -7.48
CA PHE A 4 24.93 -2.82 -8.67
C PHE A 4 24.14 -4.07 -8.28
N LEU A 5 22.86 -4.10 -8.65
CA LEU A 5 22.00 -5.27 -8.51
C LEU A 5 22.25 -6.20 -9.70
N SER A 6 22.74 -7.41 -9.45
CA SER A 6 22.87 -8.41 -10.52
C SER A 6 21.55 -9.16 -10.73
N PRO A 7 21.23 -9.58 -11.96
CA PRO A 7 20.03 -10.39 -12.23
C PRO A 7 19.97 -11.66 -11.38
N LYS A 8 21.13 -12.29 -11.15
CA LYS A 8 21.23 -13.50 -10.31
C LYS A 8 20.90 -13.23 -8.84
N LEU A 9 21.30 -12.07 -8.31
CA LEU A 9 20.97 -11.66 -6.94
C LEU A 9 19.48 -11.33 -6.81
N TYR A 10 18.92 -10.65 -7.82
CA TYR A 10 17.50 -10.35 -7.90
C TYR A 10 16.65 -11.63 -7.88
N GLU A 11 16.89 -12.56 -8.81
CA GLU A 11 16.13 -13.82 -8.90
C GLU A 11 16.22 -14.65 -7.61
N LYS A 12 17.39 -14.65 -6.95
CA LYS A 12 17.58 -15.36 -5.69
C LYS A 12 16.74 -14.77 -4.54
N LEU A 13 16.61 -13.44 -4.48
CA LEU A 13 16.08 -12.75 -3.30
C LEU A 13 14.67 -12.18 -3.48
N LYS A 14 14.16 -12.03 -4.70
CA LYS A 14 12.90 -11.31 -4.98
C LYS A 14 11.70 -11.82 -4.18
N ALA A 15 11.51 -13.14 -4.11
CA ALA A 15 10.39 -13.75 -3.40
C ALA A 15 10.47 -13.53 -1.88
N ASP A 16 11.66 -13.69 -1.30
CA ASP A 16 11.88 -13.50 0.13
C ASP A 16 11.78 -12.03 0.55
N VAL A 17 12.32 -11.12 -0.26
CA VAL A 17 12.19 -9.66 -0.05
C VAL A 17 10.71 -9.27 -0.09
N LEU A 18 9.96 -9.70 -1.11
CA LEU A 18 8.53 -9.39 -1.24
C LEU A 18 7.68 -9.91 -0.07
N ARG A 19 8.03 -11.07 0.50
CA ARG A 19 7.36 -11.64 1.68
C ARG A 19 7.60 -10.83 2.96
N LEU A 20 8.73 -10.12 3.03
CA LEU A 20 9.10 -9.29 4.19
C LEU A 20 8.51 -7.89 4.11
N THR A 21 8.01 -7.47 2.94
CA THR A 21 7.48 -6.12 2.74
C THR A 21 6.00 -6.03 3.06
N ASN A 22 5.52 -4.81 3.28
CA ASN A 22 4.11 -4.55 3.57
C ASN A 22 3.16 -4.93 2.43
N ALA A 23 3.67 -5.14 1.21
CA ALA A 23 2.88 -5.46 0.03
C ALA A 23 2.12 -6.79 0.19
N THR A 24 2.71 -7.78 0.88
CA THR A 24 2.11 -9.11 1.08
C THR A 24 1.45 -9.30 2.45
N GLN A 25 1.74 -8.43 3.43
CA GLN A 25 1.37 -8.64 4.84
C GLN A 25 0.09 -7.90 5.28
N ARG A 26 -0.65 -7.28 4.36
CA ARG A 26 -1.90 -6.57 4.66
C ARG A 26 -3.14 -7.45 4.50
N THR A 27 -3.34 -8.43 5.37
CA THR A 27 -4.67 -9.10 5.47
C THR A 27 -5.01 -9.76 6.80
N GLU A 28 -4.14 -9.75 7.82
CA GLU A 28 -4.52 -10.30 9.13
C GLU A 28 -5.08 -9.22 10.06
N ARG A 29 -6.40 -9.26 10.26
CA ARG A 29 -7.13 -8.34 11.13
C ARG A 29 -6.65 -8.48 12.57
N GLY A 30 -6.12 -7.40 13.16
CA GLY A 30 -5.76 -7.34 14.58
C GLY A 30 -4.28 -7.52 14.92
N LYS A 31 -3.40 -7.72 13.92
CA LYS A 31 -1.94 -7.77 14.17
C LYS A 31 -1.25 -6.49 13.66
N PRO A 32 -0.41 -5.83 14.47
CA PRO A 32 0.42 -4.73 14.01
C PRO A 32 1.57 -5.29 13.17
N HIS A 33 1.30 -5.65 11.92
CA HIS A 33 2.34 -6.05 10.99
C HIS A 33 2.90 -4.80 10.30
N ARG A 34 4.03 -4.31 10.83
CA ARG A 34 4.93 -3.43 10.09
C ARG A 34 5.91 -4.33 9.35
N GLY A 35 5.81 -4.35 8.02
CA GLY A 35 6.80 -4.97 7.14
C GLY A 35 8.19 -4.39 7.37
N HIS A 36 9.20 -5.17 7.01
CA HIS A 36 10.60 -4.81 7.23
C HIS A 36 10.99 -3.60 6.36
N THR A 37 11.82 -2.74 6.92
CA THR A 37 12.49 -1.64 6.20
C THR A 37 13.61 -2.18 5.30
N ASP A 38 14.03 -1.38 4.32
CA ASP A 38 15.12 -1.75 3.41
C ASP A 38 16.43 -2.02 4.17
N LEU A 39 16.70 -1.26 5.23
CA LEU A 39 17.84 -1.48 6.11
C LEU A 39 17.78 -2.83 6.85
N GLU A 40 16.60 -3.22 7.35
CA GLU A 40 16.41 -4.50 8.03
C GLU A 40 16.54 -5.68 7.05
N ILE A 41 16.00 -5.53 5.84
CA ILE A 41 16.14 -6.49 4.75
C ILE A 41 17.61 -6.63 4.34
N ALA A 42 18.31 -5.51 4.17
CA ALA A 42 19.73 -5.48 3.83
C ALA A 42 20.60 -6.21 4.86
N LYS A 43 20.38 -5.93 6.15
CA LYS A 43 21.07 -6.62 7.25
C LYS A 43 20.79 -8.12 7.24
N ARG A 44 19.55 -8.52 6.97
CA ARG A 44 19.14 -9.93 6.96
C ARG A 44 19.81 -10.74 5.85
N PHE A 45 19.98 -10.16 4.67
CA PHE A 45 20.55 -10.87 3.51
C PHE A 45 22.02 -10.56 3.25
N GLY A 46 22.65 -9.70 4.06
CA GLY A 46 24.04 -9.30 3.88
C GLY A 46 24.27 -8.51 2.58
N ILE A 47 23.29 -7.72 2.16
CA ILE A 47 23.34 -6.88 0.95
C ILE A 47 23.34 -5.39 1.33
N SER A 48 23.56 -4.51 0.37
CA SER A 48 23.42 -3.06 0.62
C SER A 48 21.95 -2.65 0.72
N GLU A 49 21.66 -1.59 1.48
CA GLU A 49 20.32 -1.00 1.57
C GLU A 49 19.78 -0.61 0.20
N LYS A 50 20.63 -0.07 -0.68
CA LYS A 50 20.25 0.24 -2.07
C LYS A 50 19.81 -1.01 -2.84
N GLN A 51 20.54 -2.12 -2.73
CA GLN A 51 20.14 -3.38 -3.39
C GLN A 51 18.84 -3.92 -2.82
N ALA A 52 18.62 -3.83 -1.51
CA ALA A 52 17.35 -4.23 -0.90
C ALA A 52 16.17 -3.39 -1.44
N ALA A 53 16.35 -2.07 -1.53
CA ALA A 53 15.35 -1.16 -2.09
C ALA A 53 15.08 -1.44 -3.58
N ASP A 54 16.12 -1.66 -4.38
CA ASP A 54 16.00 -1.99 -5.80
C ASP A 54 15.24 -3.31 -5.99
N ILE A 55 15.59 -4.38 -5.25
CA ILE A 55 14.90 -5.67 -5.30
C ILE A 55 13.43 -5.52 -4.89
N ARG A 56 13.15 -4.82 -3.78
CA ARG A 56 11.78 -4.58 -3.30
C ARG A 56 10.96 -3.92 -4.40
N THR A 57 11.47 -2.82 -4.95
CA THR A 57 10.72 -2.01 -5.91
C THR A 57 10.36 -2.82 -7.16
N ILE A 58 11.32 -3.57 -7.71
CA ILE A 58 11.06 -4.40 -8.90
C ILE A 58 10.09 -5.53 -8.57
N ALA A 59 10.30 -6.24 -7.45
CA ALA A 59 9.45 -7.36 -7.05
C ALA A 59 8.01 -6.92 -6.73
N GLU A 60 7.82 -5.76 -6.10
CA GLU A 60 6.50 -5.19 -5.84
C GLU A 60 5.78 -4.83 -7.14
N LEU A 61 6.50 -4.24 -8.11
CA LEU A 61 5.92 -3.94 -9.44
C LEU A 61 5.53 -5.20 -10.21
N GLU A 62 6.35 -6.27 -10.16
CA GLU A 62 6.02 -7.56 -10.78
C GLU A 62 4.81 -8.24 -10.12
N ALA A 63 4.60 -8.02 -8.82
CA ALA A 63 3.52 -8.63 -8.06
C ALA A 63 2.17 -7.90 -8.16
N ILE A 64 2.16 -6.66 -8.66
CA ILE A 64 0.91 -5.92 -8.90
C ILE A 64 0.24 -6.52 -10.14
N ASP A 65 -0.82 -7.27 -9.92
CA ASP A 65 -1.71 -7.71 -11.00
C ASP A 65 -2.30 -6.48 -11.71
N THR A 66 -2.25 -6.48 -13.05
CA THR A 66 -2.82 -5.42 -13.90
C THR A 66 -4.29 -5.14 -13.55
N SER A 67 -5.03 -6.15 -13.07
CA SER A 67 -6.40 -6.01 -12.59
C SER A 67 -6.53 -5.02 -11.41
N ARG A 68 -5.53 -4.95 -10.52
CA ARG A 68 -5.50 -4.01 -9.38
C ARG A 68 -5.37 -2.56 -9.83
N PHE A 69 -4.72 -2.32 -10.97
CA PHE A 69 -4.65 -0.99 -11.56
C PHE A 69 -6.03 -0.55 -12.08
N LEU A 70 -6.76 -1.47 -12.72
CA LEU A 70 -8.12 -1.23 -13.20
C LEU A 70 -9.09 -1.01 -12.03
N GLU A 71 -9.06 -1.85 -10.98
CA GLU A 71 -9.87 -1.65 -9.77
C GLU A 71 -9.60 -0.30 -9.09
N ALA A 72 -8.33 0.14 -9.07
CA ALA A 72 -7.96 1.43 -8.50
C ALA A 72 -8.45 2.60 -9.36
N ASP A 73 -8.52 2.43 -10.68
CA ASP A 73 -9.07 3.43 -11.58
C ASP A 73 -10.60 3.51 -11.46
N ASP A 74 -11.28 2.36 -11.43
CA ASP A 74 -12.72 2.26 -11.18
C ASP A 74 -13.09 2.91 -9.84
N TRP A 75 -12.32 2.68 -8.77
CA TRP A 75 -12.56 3.31 -7.48
C TRP A 75 -12.38 4.84 -7.52
N LYS A 76 -11.43 5.36 -8.32
CA LYS A 76 -11.26 6.80 -8.51
C LYS A 76 -12.42 7.38 -9.30
N GLN A 77 -12.89 6.69 -10.34
CA GLN A 77 -14.06 7.11 -11.12
C GLN A 77 -15.32 7.12 -10.25
N GLU A 78 -15.60 6.05 -9.49
CA GLU A 78 -16.70 6.01 -8.54
C GLU A 78 -16.63 7.16 -7.52
N ARG A 79 -15.43 7.48 -7.00
CA ARG A 79 -15.26 8.59 -6.06
C ARG A 79 -15.52 9.95 -6.72
N LEU A 80 -15.15 10.12 -7.99
CA LEU A 80 -15.47 11.31 -8.77
C LEU A 80 -16.97 11.41 -9.03
N GLU A 81 -17.63 10.30 -9.34
CA GLU A 81 -19.08 10.24 -9.54
C GLU A 81 -19.83 10.54 -8.25
N ARG A 82 -19.45 9.95 -7.11
CA ARG A 82 -20.01 10.30 -5.79
C ARG A 82 -19.86 11.78 -5.45
N LYS A 83 -18.76 12.42 -5.87
CA LYS A 83 -18.58 13.88 -5.75
C LYS A 83 -19.48 14.67 -6.71
N LYS A 84 -19.82 14.15 -7.88
CA LYS A 84 -20.78 14.78 -8.81
C LYS A 84 -22.22 14.68 -8.29
N VAL A 85 -22.57 13.60 -7.59
CA VAL A 85 -23.90 13.40 -6.98
C VAL A 85 -24.05 14.15 -5.64
N GLY A 86 -22.93 14.46 -4.97
CA GLY A 86 -22.87 15.33 -3.78
C GLY A 86 -22.46 16.76 -4.09
N GLY A 87 -23.35 17.53 -4.72
CA GLY A 87 -23.16 18.98 -4.91
C GLY A 87 -22.97 19.74 -3.58
N PRO A 88 -22.41 20.97 -3.62
CA PRO A 88 -22.26 21.81 -2.43
C PRO A 88 -23.65 22.31 -1.99
N GLY A 89 -24.35 21.54 -1.16
CA GLY A 89 -25.70 21.89 -0.75
C GLY A 89 -26.31 21.06 0.39
N GLY A 90 -25.57 20.13 0.99
CA GLY A 90 -26.03 19.36 2.15
C GLY A 90 -25.86 20.13 3.46
N ALA A 91 -26.38 21.36 3.55
CA ALA A 91 -26.55 22.02 4.84
C ALA A 91 -27.50 21.16 5.67
N ALA A 92 -26.94 20.43 6.64
CA ALA A 92 -27.72 19.70 7.63
C ALA A 92 -28.68 20.71 8.31
N LYS A 93 -29.97 20.57 8.02
CA LYS A 93 -31.05 21.29 8.69
C LYS A 93 -30.85 21.16 10.19
N LYS A 94 -30.53 22.27 10.86
CA LYS A 94 -30.72 22.40 12.31
C LYS A 94 -32.23 22.40 12.59
N THR A 95 -32.79 21.23 12.86
CA THR A 95 -34.08 21.10 13.55
C THR A 95 -33.90 20.17 14.74
N ALA A 96 -33.31 20.70 15.81
CA ALA A 96 -33.44 20.13 17.14
C ALA A 96 -34.62 20.83 17.83
N LYS A 97 -35.83 20.32 17.61
CA LYS A 97 -37.02 20.64 18.41
C LYS A 97 -36.86 19.88 19.73
N ARG A 98 -36.38 20.54 20.79
CA ARG A 98 -36.39 19.93 22.15
C ARG A 98 -37.84 19.92 22.65
N PRO A 99 -38.39 18.77 23.08
CA PRO A 99 -39.64 18.75 23.80
C PRO A 99 -39.40 19.34 25.20
N GLY A 100 -40.33 20.18 25.66
CA GLY A 100 -40.33 20.72 27.01
C GLY A 100 -40.54 19.63 28.06
N LYS A 101 -39.98 19.86 29.24
CA LYS A 101 -40.42 19.30 30.53
C LYS A 101 -39.80 20.13 31.64
N GLY A 102 -40.65 20.68 32.51
CA GLY A 102 -40.31 21.50 33.67
C GLY A 102 -41.23 22.69 33.76
#